data_AF-A0A938TJQ6-F1
#
_entry.id   AF-A0A938TJQ6-F1
#
_cell.length_a   1.000
_cell.length_b   1.000
_cell.length_c   1.000
_cell.angle_alpha   90.00
_cell.angle_beta   90.00
_cell.angle_gamma   90.00
#
_symmetry.space_group_name_H-M   'P 1'
#
loop_
_entity.id
_entity.type
_entity.pdbx_description
1 polymer ?
#
loop_
_entity_poly.entity_id
_entity_poly.type
_entity_poly.pdbx_seq_one_letter_code
_entity_poly.pdbx_strand_id
1 'polypeptide(L)'
;MKVVALILVVVAVILITQWLIAQFFLTGAESPERWLHIDDDTFVSKNPESAEHRRIAQEIQESNKQAPPPGVDSIQLMRSRMDTPGKSVSPQSRVLAFESAELTGDWLIPPAAVPGRRLLYLHGGGYTAGSALSHRSIADRLAIRLRTEVFLPNYRLIPEHGRADGIHDCRTAYR
;
A
#
# COMPACT_ATOMS: atom_id res chain seq x y z
N MET A 1 -49.27 16.13 -19.01
CA MET A 1 -48.48 17.24 -18.41
C MET A 1 -48.12 17.00 -16.93
N LYS A 2 -49.06 16.67 -16.03
CA LYS A 2 -48.76 16.49 -14.59
C LYS A 2 -47.75 15.37 -14.26
N VAL A 3 -47.81 14.24 -14.97
CA VAL A 3 -46.88 13.11 -14.75
C VAL A 3 -45.44 13.48 -15.15
N VAL A 4 -45.27 14.15 -16.29
CA VAL A 4 -43.95 14.62 -16.76
C VAL A 4 -43.36 15.63 -15.77
N ALA A 5 -44.17 16.56 -15.26
CA ALA A 5 -43.73 17.52 -14.24
C ALA A 5 -43.31 16.83 -12.93
N LEU A 6 -44.04 15.80 -12.48
CA LEU A 6 -43.68 15.04 -11.29
C LEU A 6 -42.35 14.28 -11.46
N ILE A 7 -42.14 13.66 -12.62
CA ILE A 7 -40.88 12.95 -12.93
C ILE A 7 -39.69 13.92 -12.88
N LEU A 8 -39.84 15.12 -13.47
CA LEU A 8 -38.77 16.12 -13.48
C LEU A 8 -38.42 16.61 -12.07
N VAL A 9 -39.41 16.78 -11.19
CA VAL A 9 -39.16 17.17 -9.78
C VAL A 9 -38.40 16.07 -9.04
N VAL A 10 -38.79 14.80 -9.21
CA VAL A 10 -38.11 13.68 -8.55
C VAL A 10 -36.66 13.57 -9.03
N VAL A 11 -36.41 13.69 -10.33
CA VAL A 11 -35.05 13.70 -10.89
C VAL A 11 -34.24 14.87 -10.33
N ALA A 12 -34.81 16.07 -10.27
CA ALA A 12 -34.14 17.23 -9.70
C ALA A 12 -33.76 17.02 -8.22
N VAL A 13 -34.68 16.45 -7.42
CA VAL A 13 -34.40 16.13 -6.01
C VAL A 13 -33.27 15.12 -5.87
N ILE A 14 -33.26 14.06 -6.69
CA ILE A 14 -32.18 13.06 -6.67
C ILE A 14 -30.84 13.72 -7.02
N LEU A 15 -30.79 14.53 -8.08
CA LEU A 15 -29.59 15.22 -8.51
C LEU A 15 -29.07 16.21 -7.46
N ILE A 16 -29.96 17.00 -6.85
CA ILE A 16 -29.62 17.93 -5.77
C ILE A 16 -29.10 17.15 -4.55
N THR A 17 -29.73 16.04 -4.20
CA THR A 17 -29.30 15.21 -3.06
C THR A 17 -27.91 14.61 -3.32
N GLN A 18 -27.67 14.07 -4.52
CA GLN A 18 -26.35 13.57 -4.90
C GLN A 18 -25.29 14.68 -4.90
N TRP A 19 -25.63 15.87 -5.40
CA TRP A 19 -24.74 17.03 -5.38
C TRP A 19 -24.38 17.44 -3.95
N LEU A 20 -25.37 17.52 -3.05
CA LEU A 20 -25.13 17.83 -1.63
C LEU A 20 -24.26 16.76 -0.96
N ILE A 21 -24.50 15.47 -1.21
CA ILE A 21 -23.65 14.39 -0.68
C ILE A 21 -22.21 14.56 -1.16
N ALA A 22 -22.01 14.89 -2.44
CA ALA A 22 -20.67 15.13 -2.97
C ALA A 22 -19.99 16.32 -2.28
N GLN A 23 -20.69 17.44 -2.08
CA GLN A 23 -20.14 18.65 -1.45
C GLN A 23 -19.87 18.50 0.06
N PHE A 24 -20.62 17.67 0.77
CA PHE A 24 -20.42 17.51 2.22
C PHE A 24 -19.50 16.35 2.58
N PHE A 25 -19.46 15.30 1.78
CA PHE A 25 -18.76 14.06 2.13
C PHE A 25 -17.63 13.69 1.17
N LEU A 26 -17.63 14.17 -0.07
CA LEU A 26 -16.63 13.80 -1.08
C LEU A 26 -15.65 14.92 -1.43
N THR A 27 -15.99 16.19 -1.16
CA THR A 27 -15.04 17.30 -1.21
C THR A 27 -14.41 17.50 0.17
N GLY A 28 -13.32 16.79 0.42
CA GLY A 28 -12.44 17.12 1.55
C GLY A 28 -11.83 18.52 1.40
N ALA A 29 -11.32 19.09 2.49
CA ALA A 29 -10.69 20.42 2.53
C ALA A 29 -9.46 20.57 1.60
N GLU A 30 -9.00 19.48 0.99
CA GLU A 30 -7.95 19.48 0.00
C GLU A 30 -8.49 18.92 -1.32
N SER A 31 -8.60 19.79 -2.31
CA SER A 31 -9.01 19.43 -3.66
C SER A 31 -8.01 18.44 -4.27
N PRO A 32 -8.44 17.39 -4.99
CA PRO A 32 -7.55 16.41 -5.61
C PRO A 32 -6.47 17.07 -6.48
N GLU A 33 -6.80 18.19 -7.13
CA GLU A 33 -5.84 19.00 -7.92
C GLU A 33 -4.57 19.38 -7.15
N ARG A 34 -4.62 19.54 -5.81
CA ARG A 34 -3.44 19.84 -4.99
C ARG A 34 -2.39 18.72 -5.03
N TRP A 35 -2.83 17.48 -5.16
CA TRP A 35 -1.99 16.28 -5.13
C TRP A 35 -1.85 15.63 -6.51
N LEU A 36 -2.69 16.01 -7.47
CA LEU A 36 -2.71 15.53 -8.86
C LEU A 36 -1.88 16.39 -9.81
N HIS A 37 -0.95 17.20 -9.30
CA HIS A 37 0.14 17.73 -10.10
C HIS A 37 1.07 16.57 -10.49
N ILE A 38 0.68 15.85 -11.54
CA ILE A 38 1.57 14.90 -12.22
C ILE A 38 2.52 15.78 -13.03
N ASP A 39 3.65 16.15 -12.42
CA ASP A 39 4.78 16.65 -13.18
C ASP A 39 5.17 15.61 -14.25
N ASP A 40 5.84 16.00 -15.33
CA ASP A 40 6.36 15.09 -16.38
C ASP A 40 7.40 14.05 -15.86
N ASP A 41 7.54 13.94 -14.54
CA ASP A 41 8.24 12.89 -13.80
C ASP A 41 7.53 11.54 -13.98
N THR A 42 7.58 11.06 -15.21
CA THR A 42 7.27 9.68 -15.52
C THR A 42 8.32 8.78 -14.86
N PHE A 43 7.88 7.77 -14.12
CA PHE A 43 8.74 6.67 -13.63
C PHE A 43 9.29 5.79 -14.77
N VAL A 44 9.15 6.24 -16.03
CA VAL A 44 9.61 5.54 -17.22
C VAL A 44 11.07 5.90 -17.44
N SER A 45 11.94 4.92 -17.19
CA SER A 45 13.35 5.04 -17.54
C SER A 45 13.49 5.33 -19.03
N LYS A 46 14.21 6.41 -19.38
CA LYS A 46 14.61 6.70 -20.78
C LYS A 46 15.70 5.75 -21.29
N ASN A 47 16.33 4.98 -20.40
CA ASN A 47 17.35 4.02 -20.77
C ASN A 47 16.71 2.79 -21.43
N PRO A 48 17.36 2.19 -22.45
CA PRO A 48 16.91 0.93 -23.02
C PRO A 48 16.90 -0.18 -21.96
N GLU A 49 15.98 -1.14 -22.12
CA GLU A 49 15.88 -2.26 -21.19
C GLU A 49 17.19 -3.05 -21.13
N SER A 50 17.67 -3.32 -19.92
CA SER A 50 18.86 -4.15 -19.71
C SER A 50 18.53 -5.65 -19.83
N ALA A 51 19.56 -6.49 -19.91
CA ALA A 51 19.38 -7.94 -19.94
C ALA A 51 18.80 -8.47 -18.63
N GLU A 52 19.20 -7.88 -17.50
CA GLU A 52 18.73 -8.19 -16.15
C GLU A 52 17.26 -7.84 -16.00
N HIS A 53 16.83 -6.67 -16.50
CA HIS A 53 15.42 -6.28 -16.51
C HIS A 53 14.56 -7.31 -17.26
N ARG A 54 14.96 -7.67 -18.49
CA ARG A 54 14.24 -8.68 -19.28
C ARG A 54 14.16 -10.03 -18.59
N ARG A 55 15.23 -10.47 -17.93
CA ARG A 55 15.26 -11.72 -17.17
C ARG A 55 14.23 -11.70 -16.04
N ILE A 56 14.25 -10.66 -15.20
CA ILE A 56 13.31 -10.56 -14.08
C ILE A 56 11.86 -10.44 -14.59
N ALA A 57 11.62 -9.70 -15.67
CA ALA A 57 10.30 -9.60 -16.27
C ALA A 57 9.78 -10.96 -16.77
N GLN A 58 10.65 -11.77 -17.38
CA GLN A 58 10.31 -13.14 -17.80
C GLN A 58 10.00 -14.04 -16.60
N GLU A 59 10.84 -14.02 -15.55
CA GLU A 59 10.62 -14.79 -14.32
C GLU A 59 9.28 -14.43 -13.65
N ILE A 60 8.93 -13.14 -13.60
CA ILE A 60 7.64 -12.66 -13.10
C ILE A 60 6.49 -13.15 -13.99
N GLN A 61 6.63 -13.06 -15.31
CA GLN A 61 5.58 -13.50 -16.24
C GLN A 61 5.31 -15.01 -16.13
N GLU A 62 6.35 -15.82 -15.96
CA GLU A 62 6.23 -17.25 -15.75
C GLU A 62 5.57 -17.59 -14.40
N SER A 63 5.96 -16.88 -13.33
CA SER A 63 5.33 -17.02 -12.02
C SER A 63 3.84 -16.67 -12.05
N ASN A 64 3.47 -15.60 -12.77
CA ASN A 64 2.08 -15.15 -12.89
C ASN A 64 1.18 -16.15 -13.63
N LYS A 65 1.72 -17.00 -14.51
CA LYS A 65 0.94 -18.08 -15.14
C LYS A 65 0.46 -19.14 -14.13
N GLN A 66 1.07 -19.19 -12.95
CA GLN A 66 0.74 -20.12 -11.86
C GLN A 66 -0.09 -19.43 -10.75
N ALA A 67 -0.77 -18.32 -11.09
CA ALA A 67 -1.64 -17.63 -10.16
C ALA A 67 -2.84 -18.53 -9.76
N PRO A 68 -3.16 -18.63 -8.47
CA PRO A 68 -4.32 -19.38 -8.03
C PRO A 68 -5.63 -18.74 -8.52
N PRO A 69 -6.71 -19.53 -8.66
CA PRO A 69 -8.04 -18.99 -8.95
C PRO A 69 -8.51 -18.07 -7.81
N PRO A 70 -9.35 -17.07 -8.06
CA PRO A 70 -9.81 -16.12 -7.05
C PRO A 70 -10.62 -16.79 -5.92
N GLY A 71 -10.41 -16.38 -4.66
CA GLY A 71 -11.10 -16.90 -3.47
C GLY A 71 -10.32 -16.72 -2.16
N VAL A 72 -10.88 -17.09 -1.00
CA VAL A 72 -10.22 -16.91 0.32
C VAL A 72 -8.92 -17.72 0.44
N ASP A 73 -8.93 -18.98 0.02
CA ASP A 73 -7.73 -19.83 0.01
C ASP A 73 -6.62 -19.25 -0.90
N SER A 74 -7.03 -18.54 -1.95
CA SER A 74 -6.10 -17.84 -2.85
C SER A 74 -5.42 -16.65 -2.18
N ILE A 75 -6.11 -15.96 -1.24
CA ILE A 75 -5.54 -14.84 -0.47
C ILE A 75 -4.49 -15.36 0.50
N GLN A 76 -4.79 -16.43 1.24
CA GLN A 76 -3.82 -17.02 2.16
C GLN A 76 -2.59 -17.55 1.42
N LEU A 77 -2.80 -18.20 0.26
CA LEU A 77 -1.70 -18.62 -0.60
C LEU A 77 -0.89 -17.43 -1.14
N MET A 78 -1.56 -16.34 -1.54
CA MET A 78 -0.90 -15.12 -1.99
C MET A 78 -0.05 -14.49 -0.88
N ARG A 79 -0.58 -14.37 0.34
CA ARG A 79 0.16 -13.87 1.52
C ARG A 79 1.40 -14.70 1.79
N SER A 80 1.24 -16.02 1.83
CA SER A 80 2.36 -16.96 2.04
C SER A 80 3.43 -16.83 0.95
N ARG A 81 3.02 -16.73 -0.34
CA ARG A 81 3.95 -16.52 -1.46
C ARG A 81 4.70 -15.19 -1.36
N MET A 82 4.04 -14.11 -0.93
CA MET A 82 4.69 -12.80 -0.75
C MET A 82 5.73 -12.81 0.38
N ASP A 83 5.54 -13.61 1.42
CA ASP A 83 6.48 -13.72 2.53
C ASP A 83 7.72 -14.56 2.18
N THR A 84 7.63 -15.45 1.19
CA THR A 84 8.73 -16.37 0.83
C THR A 84 10.04 -15.65 0.50
N PRO A 85 10.07 -14.61 -0.37
CA PRO A 85 11.30 -13.84 -0.60
C PRO A 85 11.86 -13.20 0.67
N GLY A 86 10.98 -12.74 1.58
CA GLY A 86 11.37 -12.16 2.87
C GLY A 86 12.05 -13.15 3.82
N LYS A 87 11.78 -14.46 3.68
CA LYS A 87 12.42 -15.53 4.46
C LYS A 87 13.80 -15.91 3.91
N SER A 88 14.03 -15.72 2.61
CA SER A 88 15.27 -16.13 1.95
C SER A 88 16.37 -15.06 1.97
N VAL A 89 16.03 -13.81 2.32
CA VAL A 89 16.99 -12.70 2.36
C VAL A 89 17.31 -12.35 3.81
N SER A 90 18.56 -12.60 4.21
CA SER A 90 19.08 -12.10 5.47
C SER A 90 19.30 -10.58 5.36
N PRO A 91 18.63 -9.77 6.19
CA PRO A 91 18.81 -8.32 6.17
C PRO A 91 20.20 -7.94 6.70
N GLN A 92 20.77 -6.86 6.17
CA GLN A 92 22.01 -6.31 6.73
C GLN A 92 21.72 -5.44 7.95
N SER A 93 20.54 -4.82 7.99
CA SER A 93 20.04 -4.11 9.17
C SER A 93 19.66 -5.08 10.26
N ARG A 94 19.85 -4.65 11.52
CA ARG A 94 19.32 -5.38 12.67
C ARG A 94 17.81 -5.27 12.69
N VAL A 95 17.13 -6.41 12.71
CA VAL A 95 15.68 -6.51 12.84
C VAL A 95 15.31 -6.54 14.31
N LEU A 96 14.44 -5.64 14.76
CA LEU A 96 13.83 -5.70 16.07
C LEU A 96 12.31 -5.80 15.91
N ALA A 97 11.73 -6.90 16.39
CA ALA A 97 10.28 -7.04 16.43
C ALA A 97 9.68 -5.96 17.35
N PHE A 98 8.58 -5.38 16.90
CA PHE A 98 7.79 -4.41 17.65
C PHE A 98 6.40 -4.99 17.89
N GLU A 99 5.93 -4.88 19.13
CA GLU A 99 4.62 -5.35 19.52
C GLU A 99 4.03 -4.38 20.56
N SER A 100 2.76 -4.06 20.37
CA SER A 100 1.94 -3.25 21.27
C SER A 100 0.51 -3.81 21.27
N ALA A 101 -0.36 -3.27 22.12
CA ALA A 101 -1.76 -3.68 22.16
C ALA A 101 -2.52 -3.42 20.84
N GLU A 102 -2.08 -2.43 20.06
CA GLU A 102 -2.80 -1.96 18.86
C GLU A 102 -2.11 -2.36 17.55
N LEU A 103 -0.80 -2.60 17.57
CA LEU A 103 0.01 -2.75 16.37
C LEU A 103 1.22 -3.67 16.58
N THR A 104 1.53 -4.47 15.56
CA THR A 104 2.79 -5.21 15.45
C THR A 104 3.59 -4.74 14.24
N GLY A 105 4.88 -5.05 14.20
CA GLY A 105 5.74 -4.70 13.07
C GLY A 105 7.20 -5.02 13.32
N ASP A 106 8.07 -4.57 12.42
CA ASP A 106 9.53 -4.67 12.57
C ASP A 106 10.20 -3.31 12.43
N TRP A 107 11.19 -3.06 13.28
CA TRP A 107 12.20 -2.03 13.07
C TRP A 107 13.41 -2.63 12.35
N LEU A 108 13.87 -1.93 11.32
CA LEU A 108 15.14 -2.18 10.66
C LEU A 108 16.12 -1.05 10.99
N ILE A 109 17.17 -1.41 11.72
CA ILE A 109 18.22 -0.49 12.15
C ILE A 109 19.50 -0.78 11.36
N PRO A 110 19.88 0.09 10.39
CA PRO A 110 21.07 -0.13 9.58
C PRO A 110 22.34 0.17 10.40
N PRO A 111 23.50 -0.46 10.09
CA PRO A 111 24.74 -0.25 10.84
C PRO A 111 25.21 1.21 10.95
N ALA A 112 24.89 2.03 9.95
CA ALA A 112 25.29 3.44 9.87
C ALA A 112 24.11 4.42 10.09
N ALA A 113 23.09 4.02 10.85
CA ALA A 113 21.91 4.84 11.14
C ALA A 113 22.28 6.20 11.72
N VAL A 114 21.64 7.26 11.22
CA VAL A 114 21.72 8.60 11.79
C VAL A 114 20.63 8.73 12.87
N PRO A 115 20.98 9.03 14.14
CA PRO A 115 20.00 9.18 15.20
C PRO A 115 18.92 10.20 14.85
N GLY A 116 17.66 9.86 15.17
CA GLY A 116 16.50 10.72 14.92
C GLY A 116 15.95 10.67 13.49
N ARG A 117 16.60 9.95 12.56
CA ARG A 117 16.04 9.70 11.22
C ARG A 117 15.22 8.42 11.21
N ARG A 118 13.93 8.56 10.89
CA ARG A 118 12.98 7.46 10.81
C ARG A 118 12.17 7.54 9.54
N LEU A 119 11.86 6.37 8.97
CA LEU A 119 11.01 6.21 7.82
C LEU A 119 9.92 5.19 8.16
N LEU A 120 8.66 5.58 8.00
CA LEU A 120 7.53 4.68 8.07
C LEU A 120 7.31 4.06 6.68
N TYR A 121 7.48 2.73 6.56
CA TYR A 121 7.28 2.02 5.31
C TYR A 121 5.98 1.24 5.35
N LEU A 122 4.97 1.70 4.60
CA LEU A 122 3.71 0.99 4.45
C LEU A 122 3.83 -0.01 3.29
N HIS A 123 3.69 -1.30 3.59
CA HIS A 123 3.89 -2.33 2.58
C HIS A 123 2.83 -2.31 1.47
N GLY A 124 3.17 -2.88 0.32
CA GLY A 124 2.23 -3.09 -0.79
C GLY A 124 1.34 -4.31 -0.56
N GLY A 125 0.58 -4.69 -1.60
CA GLY A 125 -0.30 -5.86 -1.57
C GLY A 125 -1.80 -5.53 -1.54
N GLY A 126 -2.18 -4.31 -1.97
CA GLY A 126 -3.58 -3.97 -2.25
C GLY A 126 -4.52 -4.00 -1.03
N TYR A 127 -3.99 -3.84 0.19
CA TYR A 127 -4.70 -4.02 1.46
C TYR A 127 -5.23 -5.44 1.72
N THR A 128 -4.88 -6.42 0.88
CA THR A 128 -5.30 -7.81 1.05
C THR A 128 -4.13 -8.74 1.39
N ALA A 129 -2.90 -8.36 1.05
CA ALA A 129 -1.70 -9.12 1.30
C ALA A 129 -0.51 -8.21 1.67
N GLY A 130 0.62 -8.83 2.02
CA GLY A 130 1.83 -8.17 2.49
C GLY A 130 1.99 -8.22 4.01
N SER A 131 3.18 -7.87 4.47
CA SER A 131 3.64 -7.94 5.85
C SER A 131 5.00 -7.24 6.00
N ALA A 132 5.45 -7.03 7.23
CA ALA A 132 6.82 -6.61 7.50
C ALA A 132 7.87 -7.60 6.94
N LEU A 133 7.55 -8.90 6.92
CA LEU A 133 8.42 -9.94 6.38
C LEU A 133 8.55 -9.84 4.86
N SER A 134 7.44 -9.81 4.13
CA SER A 134 7.42 -9.74 2.66
C SER A 134 8.17 -8.53 2.09
N HIS A 135 8.13 -7.38 2.79
CA HIS A 135 8.76 -6.14 2.32
C HIS A 135 10.10 -5.84 3.02
N ARG A 136 10.61 -6.76 3.85
CA ARG A 136 11.86 -6.57 4.58
C ARG A 136 13.05 -6.28 3.66
N SER A 137 13.15 -6.96 2.51
CA SER A 137 14.29 -6.77 1.59
C SER A 137 14.37 -5.37 1.00
N ILE A 138 13.22 -4.77 0.63
CA ILE A 138 13.22 -3.40 0.08
C ILE A 138 13.43 -2.38 1.20
N ALA A 139 12.80 -2.58 2.35
CA ALA A 139 12.96 -1.72 3.51
C ALA A 139 14.40 -1.72 4.05
N ASP A 140 15.08 -2.87 4.05
CA ASP A 140 16.50 -2.99 4.43
C ASP A 140 17.40 -2.17 3.49
N ARG A 141 17.18 -2.28 2.17
CA ARG A 141 17.92 -1.46 1.19
C ARG A 141 17.68 0.03 1.39
N LEU A 142 16.44 0.44 1.69
CA LEU A 142 16.11 1.83 2.01
C LEU A 142 16.80 2.29 3.29
N ALA A 143 16.76 1.47 4.35
CA ALA A 143 17.40 1.75 5.63
C ALA A 143 18.90 2.03 5.43
N ILE A 144 19.60 1.14 4.72
CA ILE A 144 21.04 1.26 4.42
C ILE A 144 21.31 2.50 3.57
N ARG A 145 20.58 2.66 2.46
CA ARG A 145 20.87 3.71 1.47
C ARG A 145 20.63 5.11 2.01
N LEU A 146 19.61 5.27 2.85
CA LEU A 146 19.19 6.53 3.45
C LEU A 146 19.82 6.76 4.84
N ARG A 147 20.48 5.74 5.41
CA ARG A 147 21.02 5.73 6.78
C ARG A 147 19.95 6.10 7.81
N THR A 148 18.76 5.51 7.67
CA THR A 148 17.58 5.79 8.49
C THR A 148 17.07 4.51 9.14
N GLU A 149 16.52 4.63 10.33
CA GLU A 149 15.70 3.55 10.92
C GLU A 149 14.41 3.44 10.10
N VAL A 150 13.99 2.21 9.76
CA VAL A 150 12.74 1.97 9.01
C VAL A 150 11.79 1.15 9.87
N PHE A 151 10.55 1.62 10.01
CA PHE A 151 9.48 0.87 10.67
C PHE A 151 8.51 0.29 9.64
N LEU A 152 8.22 -1.01 9.78
CA LEU A 152 7.31 -1.78 8.95
C LEU A 152 6.11 -2.26 9.81
N PRO A 153 4.99 -1.51 9.85
CA PRO A 153 3.80 -1.97 10.54
C PRO A 153 3.11 -3.11 9.79
N ASN A 154 2.62 -4.11 10.54
CA ASN A 154 1.66 -5.10 10.04
C ASN A 154 0.24 -4.56 10.25
N TYR A 155 -0.18 -3.65 9.37
CA TYR A 155 -1.53 -3.09 9.45
C TYR A 155 -2.59 -4.14 9.06
N ARG A 156 -3.79 -4.00 9.62
CA ARG A 156 -4.91 -4.91 9.38
C ARG A 156 -5.32 -4.97 7.90
N LEU A 157 -5.59 -6.18 7.41
CA LEU A 157 -5.88 -6.48 6.01
C LEU A 157 -7.32 -6.93 5.78
N ILE A 158 -7.78 -6.73 4.55
CA ILE A 158 -9.02 -7.28 4.01
C ILE A 158 -8.77 -8.76 3.65
N PRO A 159 -9.74 -9.67 3.86
CA PRO A 159 -11.13 -9.45 4.26
C PRO A 159 -11.40 -9.48 5.77
N GLU A 160 -10.41 -9.82 6.61
CA GLU A 160 -10.60 -9.97 8.05
C GLU A 160 -10.98 -8.66 8.74
N HIS A 161 -10.51 -7.54 8.20
CA HIS A 161 -10.79 -6.20 8.68
C HIS A 161 -11.20 -5.26 7.55
N GLY A 162 -11.85 -4.14 7.89
CA GLY A 162 -12.22 -3.13 6.93
C GLY A 162 -11.01 -2.34 6.44
N ARG A 163 -11.09 -1.73 5.25
CA ARG A 163 -10.02 -0.83 4.75
C ARG A 163 -9.68 0.30 5.74
N ALA A 164 -10.70 0.83 6.43
CA ALA A 164 -10.53 1.91 7.39
C ALA A 164 -9.68 1.49 8.61
N ASP A 165 -9.74 0.22 9.00
CA ASP A 165 -8.94 -0.35 10.08
C ASP A 165 -7.44 -0.30 9.74
N GLY A 166 -7.06 -0.78 8.55
CA GLY A 166 -5.66 -0.70 8.10
C GLY A 166 -5.14 0.74 7.98
N ILE A 167 -5.99 1.68 7.51
CA ILE A 167 -5.63 3.11 7.48
C ILE A 167 -5.45 3.67 8.90
N HIS A 168 -6.29 3.24 9.85
CA HIS A 168 -6.15 3.61 11.25
C HIS A 168 -4.82 3.12 11.81
N ASP A 169 -4.46 1.86 11.57
CA ASP A 169 -3.18 1.28 12.02
C ASP A 169 -1.97 2.02 11.44
N CYS A 170 -2.02 2.40 10.16
CA CYS A 170 -0.97 3.22 9.52
C CYS A 170 -0.83 4.59 10.19
N ARG A 171 -1.95 5.20 10.62
CA ARG A 171 -1.94 6.47 11.36
C ARG A 171 -1.42 6.30 12.78
N THR A 172 -1.77 5.20 13.45
CA THR A 172 -1.22 4.84 14.75
C THR A 172 0.28 4.63 14.67
N ALA A 173 0.77 3.94 13.63
CA ALA A 173 2.20 3.73 13.38
C ALA A 173 3.00 5.04 13.17
N TYR A 174 2.34 6.09 12.68
CA TYR A 174 2.96 7.39 12.44
C TYR A 174 3.08 8.26 13.70
N ARG A 175 2.19 8.07 14.67
CA ARG A 175 2.11 8.85 15.90
C ARG A 175 3.11 8.35 16.94
#